data_AF-A0A1J5SK58-F1
#
_entry.id   AF-A0A1J5SK58-F1
#
_cell.length_a   1.000
_cell.length_b   1.000
_cell.length_c   1.000
_cell.angle_alpha   90.00
_cell.angle_beta   90.00
_cell.angle_gamma   90.00
#
_symmetry.space_group_name_H-M   'P 1'
#
loop_
_entity.id
_entity.type
_entity.pdbx_description
1 polymer ?
#
loop_
_entity_poly.entity_id
_entity_poly.type
_entity_poly.pdbx_seq_one_letter_code
_entity_poly.pdbx_strand_id
1 'polypeptide(L)'
;MLKLAKLPDRTPAKITITVSAELNQALHRYAALYRDTYGEAESVTELIPFMLDAFLDSDRDFAKASREGLPETMPEKPARRARAPKTANTETTSQTEEA
;
A
#
# COMPACT_ATOMS: atom_id res chain seq x y z
N MET A 1 14.32 36.47 -13.88
CA MET A 1 13.39 35.59 -13.16
C MET A 1 13.01 34.44 -14.09
N LEU A 2 13.21 33.19 -13.64
CA LEU A 2 12.88 32.01 -14.44
C LEU A 2 11.37 31.74 -14.34
N LYS A 3 10.70 31.66 -15.49
CA LYS A 3 9.24 31.39 -15.60
C LYS A 3 8.88 29.91 -15.50
N LEU A 4 9.89 29.04 -15.53
CA LEU A 4 9.73 27.61 -15.47
C LEU A 4 9.89 27.15 -14.02
N ALA A 5 8.83 26.56 -13.47
CA ALA A 5 8.88 25.88 -12.19
C ALA A 5 9.85 24.68 -12.27
N LYS A 6 10.41 24.26 -11.12
CA LYS A 6 11.29 23.10 -11.05
C LYS A 6 10.57 21.89 -11.67
N LEU A 7 11.23 21.21 -12.60
CA LEU A 7 10.70 20.00 -13.21
C LEU A 7 10.42 18.97 -12.09
N PRO A 8 9.36 18.16 -12.22
CA PRO A 8 9.09 17.08 -11.28
C PRO A 8 10.30 16.15 -11.21
N ASP A 9 10.49 15.52 -10.05
CA ASP A 9 11.51 14.49 -9.92
C ASP A 9 11.16 13.33 -10.87
N ARG A 10 12.10 13.03 -11.78
CA ARG A 10 11.98 11.96 -12.77
C ARG A 10 12.95 10.82 -12.48
N THR A 11 13.51 10.80 -11.27
CA THR A 11 14.42 9.75 -10.85
C THR A 11 13.64 8.43 -10.80
N PRO A 12 14.04 7.40 -11.57
CA PRO A 12 13.36 6.12 -11.53
C PRO A 12 13.55 5.48 -10.15
N ALA A 13 12.44 5.07 -9.52
CA ALA A 13 12.45 4.36 -8.25
C ALA A 13 12.44 2.84 -8.50
N LYS A 14 13.41 2.11 -7.92
CA LYS A 14 13.43 0.64 -7.97
C LYS A 14 12.53 0.07 -6.86
N ILE A 15 11.52 -0.70 -7.25
CA ILE A 15 10.62 -1.40 -6.32
C ILE A 15 10.83 -2.90 -6.48
N THR A 16 11.15 -3.60 -5.39
CA THR A 16 11.20 -5.06 -5.35
C THR A 16 9.89 -5.59 -4.80
N ILE A 17 9.21 -6.47 -5.54
CA ILE A 17 7.93 -7.09 -5.14
C ILE A 17 8.05 -8.61 -5.11
N THR A 18 7.29 -9.26 -4.23
CA THR A 18 7.04 -10.70 -4.27
C THR A 18 5.61 -10.92 -4.73
N VAL A 19 5.44 -11.74 -5.76
CA VAL A 19 4.11 -12.09 -6.32
C VAL A 19 3.81 -13.56 -6.08
N SER A 20 2.52 -13.92 -6.05
CA SER A 20 2.13 -15.32 -5.98
C SER A 20 2.54 -16.08 -7.25
N ALA A 21 2.69 -17.40 -7.14
CA ALA A 21 3.00 -18.25 -8.30
C ALA A 21 1.94 -18.13 -9.40
N GLU A 22 0.66 -18.01 -9.00
CA GLU A 22 -0.46 -17.83 -9.92
C GLU A 22 -0.36 -16.52 -10.71
N LEU A 23 -0.09 -15.40 -10.02
CA LEU A 23 0.08 -14.11 -10.67
C LEU A 23 1.29 -14.12 -11.59
N ASN A 24 2.40 -14.74 -11.18
CA ASN A 24 3.58 -14.89 -12.02
C ASN A 24 3.26 -15.64 -13.33
N GLN A 25 2.51 -16.75 -13.25
CA GLN A 25 2.08 -17.49 -14.45
C GLN A 25 1.14 -16.65 -15.33
N ALA A 26 0.21 -15.91 -14.74
CA ALA A 26 -0.68 -15.03 -15.48
C ALA A 26 0.09 -13.93 -16.23
N LEU A 27 1.11 -13.32 -15.60
CA LEU A 27 1.97 -12.32 -16.23
C LEU A 27 2.76 -12.90 -17.42
N HIS A 28 3.28 -14.12 -17.29
CA HIS A 28 3.97 -14.78 -18.41
C HIS A 28 3.03 -15.09 -19.58
N ARG A 29 1.79 -15.53 -19.30
CA ARG A 29 0.76 -15.72 -20.34
C ARG A 29 0.43 -14.39 -21.02
N TYR A 30 0.30 -13.32 -20.25
CA TYR A 30 0.06 -11.99 -20.81
C TYR A 30 1.21 -11.54 -21.72
N ALA A 31 2.47 -11.72 -21.32
CA ALA A 31 3.63 -11.39 -22.16
C ALA A 31 3.65 -12.20 -23.46
N ALA A 32 3.24 -13.47 -23.41
CA ALA A 32 3.10 -14.28 -24.63
C ALA A 32 2.00 -13.75 -25.56
N LEU A 33 0.86 -13.31 -25.00
CA LEU A 33 -0.22 -12.69 -25.76
C LEU A 33 0.17 -11.34 -26.35
N TYR A 34 0.92 -10.52 -25.60
CA TYR A 34 1.45 -9.24 -26.07
C TYR A 34 2.32 -9.44 -27.32
N ARG A 35 3.24 -10.41 -27.27
CA ARG A 35 4.07 -10.79 -28.42
C ARG A 35 3.24 -11.28 -29.61
N ASP A 36 2.22 -12.09 -29.37
CA ASP A 36 1.35 -12.57 -30.44
C ASP A 36 0.57 -11.42 -31.11
N THR A 37 0.14 -10.44 -30.30
CA THR A 37 -0.65 -9.29 -30.75
C THR A 37 0.18 -8.26 -31.52
N TYR A 38 1.40 -7.97 -31.06
CA TYR A 38 2.23 -6.87 -31.57
C TYR A 38 3.49 -7.32 -32.30
N GLY A 39 3.82 -8.62 -32.29
CA GLY A 39 5.05 -9.16 -32.85
C GLY A 39 6.32 -8.89 -32.03
N GLU A 40 6.21 -8.13 -30.94
CA GLU A 40 7.32 -7.71 -30.09
C GLU A 40 7.39 -8.52 -28.79
N ALA A 41 8.55 -9.10 -28.52
CA ALA A 41 8.78 -9.89 -27.32
C ALA A 41 9.29 -9.00 -26.18
N GLU A 42 8.36 -8.58 -25.31
CA GLU A 42 8.70 -7.85 -24.09
C GLU A 42 8.69 -8.75 -22.86
N SER A 43 9.61 -8.49 -21.93
CA SER A 43 9.67 -9.23 -20.67
C SER A 43 8.59 -8.77 -19.71
N VAL A 44 8.20 -9.63 -18.77
CA VAL A 44 7.23 -9.28 -17.72
C VAL A 44 7.67 -8.03 -16.94
N THR A 45 8.97 -7.88 -16.68
CA THR A 45 9.48 -6.73 -15.91
C THR A 45 9.37 -5.41 -16.66
N GLU A 46 9.47 -5.43 -17.99
CA GLU A 46 9.28 -4.23 -18.82
C GLU A 46 7.80 -3.88 -18.96
N LEU A 47 6.90 -4.89 -18.98
CA LEU A 47 5.46 -4.67 -19.09
C LEU A 47 4.81 -4.17 -17.80
N ILE A 48 5.31 -4.59 -16.63
CA ILE A 48 4.72 -4.25 -15.32
C ILE A 48 4.56 -2.73 -15.12
N PRO A 49 5.57 -1.87 -15.37
CA PRO A 49 5.41 -0.43 -15.23
C PRO A 49 4.21 0.12 -16.02
N PHE A 50 4.08 -0.25 -17.30
CA PHE A 50 2.97 0.20 -18.15
C PHE A 50 1.62 -0.35 -17.69
N MET A 51 1.57 -1.60 -17.20
CA MET A 51 0.36 -2.17 -16.62
C MET A 51 -0.09 -1.42 -15.38
N LEU A 52 0.85 -1.01 -14.52
CA LEU A 52 0.56 -0.26 -13.31
C LEU A 52 0.11 1.16 -13.62
N ASP A 53 0.75 1.83 -14.57
CA ASP A 53 0.33 3.15 -15.05
C ASP A 53 -1.10 3.10 -15.60
N ALA A 54 -1.38 2.14 -16.50
CA ALA A 54 -2.72 1.96 -17.06
C ALA A 54 -3.77 1.62 -15.99
N PHE A 55 -3.40 0.83 -14.97
CA PHE A 55 -4.28 0.53 -13.85
C PHE A 55 -4.60 1.80 -13.05
N LEU A 56 -3.61 2.60 -12.67
CA LEU A 56 -3.80 3.84 -11.91
C LEU A 56 -4.61 4.88 -12.68
N ASP A 57 -4.39 5.00 -13.99
CA ASP A 57 -5.17 5.88 -14.87
C ASP A 57 -6.63 5.44 -14.97
N SER A 58 -6.91 4.15 -14.86
CA SER A 58 -8.27 3.59 -14.91
C SER A 58 -9.03 3.70 -13.59
N ASP A 59 -8.34 3.91 -12.46
CA ASP A 59 -8.94 3.99 -11.13
C ASP A 59 -9.50 5.40 -10.85
N ARG A 60 -10.82 5.54 -10.99
CA ARG A 60 -11.54 6.81 -10.79
C ARG A 60 -11.53 7.28 -9.34
N ASP A 61 -11.57 6.35 -8.40
CA ASP A 61 -11.59 6.68 -6.96
C ASP A 61 -10.21 7.18 -6.55
N PHE A 62 -9.15 6.55 -7.07
CA PHE A 62 -7.78 7.05 -6.95
C PHE A 62 -7.62 8.44 -7.58
N ALA A 63 -8.12 8.65 -8.81
CA ALA A 63 -8.03 9.94 -9.50
C ALA A 63 -8.76 11.06 -8.74
N LYS A 64 -9.91 10.75 -8.11
CA LYS A 64 -10.64 11.70 -7.25
C LYS A 64 -9.83 12.04 -6.00
N ALA A 65 -9.31 11.03 -5.29
CA ALA A 65 -8.50 11.23 -4.09
C ALA A 65 -7.23 12.05 -4.39
N SER A 66 -6.59 11.82 -5.55
CA SER A 66 -5.42 12.56 -6.02
C SER A 66 -5.70 14.05 -6.20
N ARG A 67 -6.87 14.41 -6.75
CA ARG A 67 -7.30 15.81 -6.96
C ARG A 67 -7.70 16.52 -5.67
N GLU A 68 -8.31 15.79 -4.75
CA GLU A 68 -8.73 16.30 -3.44
C GLU A 68 -7.54 16.48 -2.48
N GLY A 69 -6.34 16.05 -2.90
CA GLY A 69 -5.13 16.01 -2.10
C GLY A 69 -5.21 14.81 -1.16
N LEU A 70 -4.61 13.68 -1.55
CA LEU A 70 -4.43 12.58 -0.59
C LEU A 70 -3.75 13.17 0.65
N PRO A 71 -4.23 12.89 1.87
CA PRO A 71 -3.46 13.20 3.05
C PRO A 71 -2.10 12.50 2.92
N GLU A 72 -1.04 13.27 2.68
CA GLU A 72 0.33 12.81 2.83
C GLU A 72 0.41 12.24 4.24
N THR A 73 0.50 10.91 4.34
CA THR A 73 0.32 10.14 5.57
C THR A 73 -1.12 10.12 6.08
N MET A 74 -1.78 8.96 5.98
CA MET A 74 -2.80 8.65 6.97
C MET A 74 -2.07 8.54 8.31
N PRO A 75 -2.35 9.36 9.34
CA PRO A 75 -1.94 9.01 10.68
C PRO A 75 -2.64 7.69 11.00
N GLU A 76 -1.86 6.62 11.20
CA GLU A 76 -2.33 5.36 11.73
C GLU A 76 -3.13 5.70 13.00
N LYS A 77 -4.47 5.71 12.89
CA LYS A 77 -5.33 6.23 13.94
C LYS A 77 -5.10 5.34 15.16
N PRO A 78 -4.52 5.85 16.28
CA PRO A 78 -4.35 5.01 17.45
C PRO A 78 -5.75 4.63 17.89
N ALA A 79 -6.02 3.32 17.93
CA ALA A 79 -7.22 2.77 18.52
C ALA A 79 -7.43 3.49 19.84
N ARG A 80 -8.51 4.28 19.93
CA ARG A 80 -8.82 5.10 21.11
C ARG A 80 -8.75 4.16 22.31
N ARG A 81 -7.73 4.36 23.15
CA ARG A 81 -7.63 3.78 24.49
C ARG A 81 -8.95 4.09 25.18
N ALA A 82 -9.84 3.10 25.23
CA ALA A 82 -11.02 3.19 26.05
C ALA A 82 -10.52 3.31 27.49
N ARG A 83 -10.86 4.44 28.10
CA ARG A 83 -10.56 4.84 29.47
C ARG A 83 -10.94 3.71 30.43
N ALA A 84 -9.99 3.29 31.27
CA ALA A 84 -10.27 2.43 32.41
C ALA A 84 -11.26 3.11 33.38
N PRO A 85 -12.22 2.39 33.96
CA PRO A 85 -12.82 2.81 35.23
C PRO A 85 -12.00 2.24 36.39
N LYS A 86 -11.56 3.16 37.26
CA LYS A 86 -10.93 2.91 38.55
C LYS A 86 -12.02 2.91 39.63
N THR A 87 -12.25 1.78 40.29
CA THR A 87 -12.94 1.62 41.60
C THR A 87 -12.68 0.18 42.06
N ALA A 88 -12.41 -0.19 43.30
CA ALA A 88 -12.08 0.46 44.57
C ALA A 88 -11.61 -0.72 45.47
N ASN A 89 -10.73 -0.42 46.44
CA ASN A 89 -10.11 -1.37 47.37
C ASN A 89 -11.12 -2.24 48.14
N THR A 90 -10.71 -3.47 48.47
CA THR A 90 -10.64 -3.95 49.86
C THR A 90 -9.56 -5.02 49.98
N GLU A 91 -8.45 -4.66 50.65
CA GLU A 91 -7.65 -5.62 51.39
C GLU A 91 -8.51 -6.22 52.51
N THR A 92 -8.45 -7.53 52.71
CA THR A 92 -8.43 -8.11 54.06
C THR A 92 -7.67 -9.42 53.99
N THR A 93 -6.39 -9.31 54.35
CA THR A 93 -5.56 -10.37 54.90
C THR A 93 -6.25 -11.04 56.06
N SER A 94 -6.25 -12.37 56.11
CA SER A 94 -6.28 -13.12 57.37
C SER A 94 -5.53 -14.43 57.16
N GLN A 95 -4.30 -14.46 57.67
CA GLN A 95 -3.57 -15.67 58.05
C GLN A 95 -3.93 -16.00 59.52
N THR A 96 -3.84 -17.29 59.89
CA THR A 96 -3.65 -17.85 61.26
C THR A 96 -4.81 -17.64 62.26
N GLU A 97 -5.22 -18.55 63.15
CA GLU A 97 -4.60 -19.59 63.98
C GLU A 97 -5.71 -20.53 64.53
N GLU A 98 -5.45 -21.84 64.67
CA GLU A 98 -5.47 -22.62 65.93
C GLU A 98 -6.82 -22.79 66.68
N ALA A 99 -7.35 -24.01 66.62
CA ALA A 99 -7.97 -24.77 67.72
C ALA A 99 -8.15 -26.25 67.31
#